data_AF-A0A699SXY3-F1
#
_entry.id   AF-A0A699SXY3-F1
#
_cell.length_a   1.000
_cell.length_b   1.000
_cell.length_c   1.000
_cell.angle_alpha   90.00
_cell.angle_beta   90.00
_cell.angle_gamma   90.00
#
_symmetry.space_group_name_H-M   'P 1'
#
loop_
_entity.id
_entity.type
_entity.pdbx_description
1 polymer ?
#
loop_
_entity_poly.entity_id
_entity_poly.type
_entity_poly.pdbx_seq_one_letter_code
_entity_poly.pdbx_strand_id
1 'polypeptide(L)'
;APNAVANLTIDDAGRVVSGTGEAGAAIVVSDAAGNVLGTATVSAGGTFTLTLSVPQLNGETLSVIQRDTAGNPSTPATIDAPDITAPALPVVTGLSADGVTLTGTGEAGATILVTSRHRFGRRQRTFPDNAHARTNQRRASLRGAHRCQRQCVGGGHSVRSGYHRAERSGQPDDR
;
A
#
# COMPACT_ATOMS: atom_id res chain seq x y z
N ALA A 1 -26.16 -43.57 3.20
CA ALA A 1 -25.35 -42.35 3.02
C ALA A 1 -24.18 -42.43 3.99
N PRO A 2 -22.96 -42.14 3.52
CA PRO A 2 -21.75 -42.13 4.33
C PRO A 2 -21.78 -40.99 5.35
N ASN A 3 -20.96 -41.09 6.41
CA ASN A 3 -20.70 -39.97 7.33
C ASN A 3 -20.02 -38.80 6.58
N ALA A 4 -20.03 -37.59 7.13
CA ALA A 4 -19.20 -36.51 6.61
C ALA A 4 -17.71 -36.86 6.69
N VAL A 5 -16.90 -36.31 5.78
CA VAL A 5 -15.44 -36.38 5.89
C VAL A 5 -14.96 -35.64 7.13
N ALA A 6 -13.82 -36.05 7.67
CA ALA A 6 -13.26 -35.51 8.90
C ALA A 6 -11.76 -35.20 8.75
N ASN A 7 -11.18 -34.52 9.74
CA ASN A 7 -9.75 -34.16 9.78
C ASN A 7 -9.30 -33.38 8.53
N LEU A 8 -10.18 -32.50 8.04
CA LEU A 8 -9.90 -31.69 6.87
C LEU A 8 -8.75 -30.73 7.17
N THR A 9 -7.80 -30.68 6.23
CA THR A 9 -6.73 -29.68 6.20
C THR A 9 -6.51 -29.21 4.77
N ILE A 10 -6.05 -27.98 4.61
CA ILE A 10 -5.56 -27.41 3.36
C ILE A 10 -4.15 -26.87 3.61
N ASP A 11 -3.24 -27.05 2.65
CA ASP A 11 -1.88 -26.54 2.78
C ASP A 11 -1.81 -25.01 2.66
N ASP A 12 -0.69 -24.42 3.10
CA ASP A 12 -0.48 -22.96 3.06
C ASP A 12 -0.49 -22.40 1.62
N ALA A 13 -0.28 -23.25 0.61
CA ALA A 13 -0.39 -22.88 -0.80
C ALA A 13 -1.83 -22.92 -1.34
N GLY A 14 -2.81 -23.28 -0.50
CA GLY A 14 -4.24 -23.34 -0.85
C GLY A 14 -4.56 -24.37 -1.93
N ARG A 15 -3.71 -25.37 -2.13
CA ARG A 15 -3.71 -26.27 -3.29
C ARG A 15 -4.03 -27.70 -2.92
N VAL A 16 -3.57 -28.18 -1.78
CA VAL A 16 -3.70 -29.58 -1.39
C VAL A 16 -4.69 -29.69 -0.25
N VAL A 17 -5.81 -30.36 -0.49
CA VAL A 17 -6.81 -30.70 0.53
C VAL A 17 -6.60 -32.14 0.95
N SER A 18 -6.55 -32.40 2.26
CA SER A 18 -6.44 -33.75 2.80
C SER A 18 -7.42 -33.99 3.94
N GLY A 19 -7.70 -35.25 4.22
CA GLY A 19 -8.57 -35.64 5.31
C GLY A 19 -8.86 -37.13 5.33
N THR A 20 -9.91 -37.49 6.08
CA THR A 20 -10.38 -38.87 6.25
C THR A 20 -11.83 -39.04 5.79
N GLY A 21 -12.14 -40.20 5.23
CA GLY A 21 -13.47 -40.56 4.71
C GLY A 21 -13.69 -42.07 4.67
N GLU A 22 -14.78 -42.49 4.06
CA GLU A 22 -15.11 -43.90 3.84
C GLU A 22 -14.27 -44.48 2.69
N ALA A 23 -13.60 -45.60 2.92
CA ALA A 23 -12.71 -46.22 1.95
C ALA A 23 -13.43 -46.51 0.62
N GLY A 24 -12.82 -46.07 -0.50
CA GLY A 24 -13.40 -46.22 -1.84
C GLY A 24 -14.47 -45.20 -2.21
N ALA A 25 -14.87 -44.30 -1.30
CA ALA A 25 -15.80 -43.22 -1.60
C ALA A 25 -15.16 -42.16 -2.51
N ALA A 26 -15.98 -41.53 -3.36
CA ALA A 26 -15.57 -40.41 -4.20
C ALA A 26 -15.70 -39.08 -3.44
N ILE A 27 -14.62 -38.31 -3.39
CA ILE A 27 -14.58 -36.95 -2.81
C ILE A 27 -14.84 -35.93 -3.90
N VAL A 28 -15.67 -34.94 -3.58
CA VAL A 28 -15.88 -33.73 -4.39
C VAL A 28 -15.61 -32.51 -3.49
N VAL A 29 -14.73 -31.63 -3.93
CA VAL A 29 -14.49 -30.32 -3.30
C VAL A 29 -15.04 -29.23 -4.20
N SER A 30 -15.83 -28.32 -3.63
CA SER A 30 -16.44 -27.20 -4.35
C SER A 30 -16.31 -25.89 -3.59
N ASP A 31 -16.42 -24.77 -4.33
CA ASP A 31 -16.54 -23.44 -3.73
C ASP A 31 -17.97 -23.19 -3.19
N ALA A 32 -18.19 -22.01 -2.60
CA ALA A 32 -19.48 -21.59 -2.07
C ALA A 32 -20.56 -21.39 -3.15
N ALA A 33 -20.18 -21.20 -4.42
CA ALA A 33 -21.10 -21.11 -5.55
C ALA A 33 -21.47 -22.50 -6.12
N GLY A 34 -20.85 -23.57 -5.63
CA GLY A 34 -21.06 -24.95 -6.07
C GLY A 34 -20.19 -25.37 -7.26
N ASN A 35 -19.19 -24.57 -7.65
CA ASN A 35 -18.26 -24.97 -8.70
C ASN A 35 -17.28 -26.01 -8.17
N VAL A 36 -17.07 -27.09 -8.93
CA VAL A 36 -16.15 -28.15 -8.53
C VAL A 36 -14.70 -27.72 -8.75
N LEU A 37 -13.91 -27.76 -7.68
CA LEU A 37 -12.49 -27.40 -7.66
C LEU A 37 -11.57 -28.61 -7.85
N GLY A 38 -12.07 -29.80 -7.48
CA GLY A 38 -11.37 -31.06 -7.67
C GLY A 38 -12.14 -32.28 -7.14
N THR A 39 -11.67 -33.46 -7.52
CA THR A 39 -12.21 -34.76 -7.07
C THR A 39 -11.09 -35.74 -6.74
N ALA A 40 -11.33 -36.61 -5.76
CA ALA A 40 -10.41 -37.67 -5.36
C ALA A 40 -11.17 -38.94 -4.96
N THR A 41 -10.45 -40.01 -4.67
CA THR A 41 -11.00 -41.22 -4.07
C THR A 41 -10.33 -41.45 -2.72
N VAL A 42 -11.13 -41.82 -1.72
CA VAL A 42 -10.59 -42.20 -0.41
C VAL A 42 -9.87 -43.54 -0.55
N SER A 43 -8.63 -43.60 -0.07
CA SER A 43 -7.83 -44.82 -0.09
C SER A 43 -8.44 -45.91 0.81
N ALA A 44 -7.98 -47.16 0.64
CA ALA A 44 -8.40 -48.27 1.51
C ALA A 44 -8.08 -48.02 3.01
N GLY A 45 -7.10 -47.15 3.31
CA GLY A 45 -6.77 -46.73 4.67
C GLY A 45 -7.66 -45.63 5.25
N GLY A 46 -8.69 -45.18 4.52
CA GLY A 46 -9.62 -44.15 4.98
C GLY A 46 -9.12 -42.71 4.85
N THR A 47 -7.94 -42.49 4.24
CA THR A 47 -7.39 -41.15 4.00
C THR A 47 -7.52 -40.75 2.53
N PHE A 48 -7.59 -39.45 2.27
CA PHE A 48 -7.50 -38.89 0.93
C PHE A 48 -6.57 -37.67 0.88
N THR A 49 -6.02 -37.44 -0.31
CA THR A 49 -5.29 -36.22 -0.66
C THR A 49 -5.71 -35.80 -2.06
N LEU A 50 -6.04 -34.54 -2.22
CA LEU A 50 -6.53 -33.95 -3.46
C LEU A 50 -5.73 -32.69 -3.76
N THR A 51 -5.19 -32.61 -4.98
CA THR A 51 -4.65 -31.36 -5.53
C THR A 51 -5.76 -30.63 -6.28
N LEU A 52 -6.13 -29.43 -5.84
CA LEU A 52 -7.09 -28.56 -6.52
C LEU A 52 -6.52 -28.05 -7.85
N SER A 53 -7.40 -27.84 -8.82
CA SER A 53 -6.97 -27.30 -10.14
C SER A 53 -6.50 -25.85 -10.03
N VAL A 54 -7.13 -25.07 -9.16
CA VAL A 54 -6.82 -23.67 -8.88
C VAL A 54 -6.61 -23.51 -7.37
N PRO A 55 -5.48 -22.95 -6.91
CA PRO A 55 -5.28 -22.66 -5.49
C PRO A 55 -6.34 -21.67 -4.99
N GLN A 56 -6.80 -21.85 -3.76
CA GLN A 56 -7.73 -20.98 -3.05
C GLN A 56 -6.93 -20.16 -2.04
N LEU A 57 -6.89 -18.84 -2.16
CA LEU A 57 -5.88 -17.98 -1.50
C LEU A 57 -6.47 -16.72 -0.82
N ASN A 58 -7.78 -16.58 -0.82
CA ASN A 58 -8.49 -15.40 -0.35
C ASN A 58 -9.47 -15.76 0.78
N GLY A 59 -9.14 -16.75 1.60
CA GLY A 59 -9.99 -17.17 2.72
C GLY A 59 -11.31 -17.81 2.28
N GLU A 60 -11.37 -18.41 1.09
CA GLU A 60 -12.58 -19.03 0.59
C GLU A 60 -13.00 -20.23 1.45
N THR A 61 -14.28 -20.30 1.81
CA THR A 61 -14.86 -21.50 2.44
C THR A 61 -15.15 -22.55 1.38
N LEU A 62 -14.51 -23.72 1.52
CA LEU A 62 -14.67 -24.86 0.64
C LEU A 62 -15.61 -25.89 1.25
N SER A 63 -16.43 -26.50 0.40
CA SER A 63 -17.34 -27.59 0.76
C SER A 63 -16.77 -28.92 0.28
N VAL A 64 -16.73 -29.92 1.15
CA VAL A 64 -16.23 -31.27 0.85
C VAL A 64 -17.34 -32.28 1.11
N ILE A 65 -17.69 -33.04 0.08
CA ILE A 65 -18.70 -34.10 0.14
C ILE A 65 -18.07 -35.41 -0.33
N GLN A 66 -18.38 -36.51 0.36
CA GLN A 66 -18.07 -37.83 -0.14
C GLN A 66 -19.32 -38.58 -0.61
N ARG A 67 -19.17 -39.43 -1.63
CA ARG A 67 -20.22 -40.33 -2.14
C ARG A 67 -19.77 -41.78 -2.03
N ASP A 68 -20.60 -42.60 -1.39
CA ASP A 68 -20.36 -44.05 -1.30
C ASP A 68 -20.47 -44.74 -2.67
N THR A 69 -20.11 -46.03 -2.74
CA THR A 69 -20.19 -46.81 -3.98
C THR A 69 -21.62 -47.00 -4.50
N ALA A 70 -22.63 -46.80 -3.65
CA ALA A 70 -24.04 -46.81 -4.02
C ALA A 70 -24.52 -45.43 -4.52
N GLY A 71 -23.67 -44.41 -4.51
CA GLY A 71 -23.93 -43.06 -5.01
C GLY A 71 -24.55 -42.10 -3.99
N ASN A 72 -24.74 -42.52 -2.73
CA ASN A 72 -25.33 -41.66 -1.71
C ASN A 72 -24.30 -40.63 -1.21
N PRO A 73 -24.63 -39.32 -1.18
CA PRO A 73 -23.75 -38.30 -0.64
C PRO A 73 -23.80 -38.22 0.90
N SER A 74 -22.70 -37.81 1.50
CA SER A 74 -22.65 -37.37 2.90
C SER A 74 -23.28 -35.99 3.09
N THR A 75 -23.46 -35.57 4.35
CA THR A 75 -23.58 -34.14 4.66
C THR A 75 -22.26 -33.42 4.31
N PRO A 76 -22.31 -32.13 3.92
CA PRO A 76 -21.10 -31.36 3.63
C PRO A 76 -20.24 -31.13 4.88
N ALA A 77 -18.93 -31.20 4.72
CA ALA A 77 -17.96 -30.65 5.67
C ALA A 77 -17.31 -29.41 5.07
N THR A 78 -16.91 -28.45 5.90
CA THR A 78 -16.32 -27.18 5.44
C THR A 78 -14.90 -27.00 5.93
N ILE A 79 -14.08 -26.33 5.12
CA ILE A 79 -12.74 -25.87 5.48
C ILE A 79 -12.47 -24.51 4.84
N ASP A 80 -11.83 -23.61 5.57
CA ASP A 80 -11.43 -22.31 5.04
C ASP A 80 -10.02 -22.39 4.43
N ALA A 81 -9.87 -21.82 3.24
CA ALA A 81 -8.60 -21.64 2.57
C ALA A 81 -7.71 -20.63 3.32
N PRO A 82 -6.38 -20.65 3.12
CA PRO A 82 -5.52 -19.58 3.60
C PRO A 82 -5.92 -18.25 2.94
N ASP A 83 -5.84 -17.17 3.71
CA ASP A 83 -5.94 -15.81 3.18
C ASP A 83 -4.54 -15.19 3.12
N ILE A 84 -3.99 -15.17 1.90
CA ILE A 84 -2.69 -14.55 1.60
C ILE A 84 -2.83 -13.45 0.55
N THR A 85 -4.07 -13.07 0.22
CA THR A 85 -4.33 -12.05 -0.78
C THR A 85 -4.19 -10.68 -0.14
N ALA A 86 -3.19 -9.93 -0.60
CA ALA A 86 -2.99 -8.57 -0.09
C ALA A 86 -4.16 -7.66 -0.52
N PRO A 87 -4.52 -6.67 0.33
CA PRO A 87 -5.46 -5.63 -0.05
C PRO A 87 -5.10 -4.94 -1.36
N ALA A 88 -6.11 -4.42 -2.06
CA ALA A 88 -5.87 -3.69 -3.30
C ALA A 88 -4.99 -2.44 -3.05
N LEU A 89 -4.10 -2.14 -3.99
CA LEU A 89 -3.30 -0.92 -3.91
C LEU A 89 -4.20 0.32 -3.95
N PRO A 90 -3.90 1.35 -3.12
CA PRO A 90 -4.61 2.62 -3.18
C PRO A 90 -4.34 3.34 -4.50
N VAL A 91 -5.37 4.02 -5.02
CA VAL A 91 -5.30 4.82 -6.24
C VAL A 91 -5.33 6.29 -5.87
N VAL A 92 -4.31 7.06 -6.27
CA VAL A 92 -4.30 8.52 -6.13
C VAL A 92 -4.94 9.15 -7.35
N THR A 93 -5.98 9.95 -7.15
CA THR A 93 -6.73 10.64 -8.22
C THR A 93 -6.36 12.11 -8.34
N GLY A 94 -5.71 12.70 -7.33
CA GLY A 94 -5.31 14.09 -7.38
C GLY A 94 -4.42 14.50 -6.22
N LEU A 95 -3.60 15.52 -6.47
CA LEU A 95 -2.91 16.31 -5.47
C LEU A 95 -3.26 17.78 -5.74
N SER A 96 -3.74 18.50 -4.74
CA SER A 96 -4.05 19.92 -4.88
C SER A 96 -2.79 20.73 -5.20
N ALA A 97 -2.96 21.89 -5.85
CA ALA A 97 -1.84 22.72 -6.32
C ALA A 97 -0.94 23.24 -5.18
N ASP A 98 -1.51 23.39 -3.98
CA ASP A 98 -0.78 23.73 -2.75
C ASP A 98 -0.07 22.53 -2.09
N GLY A 99 -0.28 21.32 -2.60
CA GLY A 99 0.34 20.09 -2.13
C GLY A 99 -0.21 19.55 -0.81
N VAL A 100 -1.34 20.07 -0.31
CA VAL A 100 -1.87 19.73 1.02
C VAL A 100 -2.96 18.66 0.96
N THR A 101 -3.76 18.64 -0.10
CA THR A 101 -4.88 17.71 -0.26
C THR A 101 -4.54 16.64 -1.27
N LEU A 102 -4.46 15.39 -0.80
CA LEU A 102 -4.34 14.20 -1.65
C LEU A 102 -5.71 13.52 -1.73
N THR A 103 -6.23 13.31 -2.93
CA THR A 103 -7.47 12.55 -3.15
C THR A 103 -7.17 11.22 -3.79
N GLY A 104 -7.95 10.20 -3.44
CA GLY A 104 -7.77 8.85 -3.93
C GLY A 104 -8.82 7.89 -3.40
N THR A 105 -8.69 6.64 -3.81
CA THR A 105 -9.48 5.51 -3.29
C THR A 105 -8.54 4.47 -2.69
N GLY A 106 -9.04 3.71 -1.74
CA GLY A 106 -8.34 2.60 -1.10
C GLY A 106 -9.35 1.66 -0.46
N GLU A 107 -8.92 0.45 -0.18
CA GLU A 107 -9.77 -0.52 0.52
C GLU A 107 -10.05 -0.07 1.96
N ALA A 108 -11.27 -0.32 2.45
CA ALA A 108 -11.65 0.07 3.81
C ALA A 108 -10.79 -0.67 4.84
N GLY A 109 -10.27 0.07 5.83
CA GLY A 109 -9.37 -0.49 6.83
C GLY A 109 -7.91 -0.63 6.37
N ALA A 110 -7.59 -0.42 5.09
CA ALA A 110 -6.20 -0.36 4.63
C ALA A 110 -5.50 0.91 5.16
N THR A 111 -4.25 0.77 5.59
CA THR A 111 -3.42 1.91 6.01
C THR A 111 -2.67 2.48 4.80
N ILE A 112 -2.78 3.80 4.59
CA ILE A 112 -2.09 4.49 3.49
C ILE A 112 -0.85 5.22 4.03
N LEU A 113 0.33 4.87 3.52
CA LEU A 113 1.58 5.57 3.83
C LEU A 113 1.98 6.50 2.67
N VAL A 114 2.02 7.81 2.93
CA VAL A 114 2.45 8.82 1.95
C VAL A 114 3.86 9.29 2.31
N THR A 115 4.80 9.17 1.37
CA THR A 115 6.18 9.65 1.55
C THR A 115 6.58 10.61 0.42
N SER A 116 7.23 11.71 0.79
CA SER A 116 7.85 12.62 -0.16
C SER A 116 9.31 12.23 -0.34
N ARG A 117 9.74 11.97 -1.57
CA ARG A 117 11.16 11.83 -1.92
C ARG A 117 11.70 13.19 -2.29
N HIS A 118 12.23 13.87 -1.28
CA HIS A 118 12.86 15.16 -1.47
C HIS A 118 14.21 14.99 -2.19
N ARG A 119 14.25 15.20 -3.51
CA ARG A 119 15.52 15.46 -4.21
C ARG A 119 15.77 16.97 -4.16
N PHE A 120 16.60 17.42 -3.23
CA PHE A 120 17.11 18.80 -3.23
C PHE A 120 17.96 18.97 -4.50
N GLY A 121 17.34 19.39 -5.60
CA GLY A 121 18.03 19.81 -6.80
C GLY A 121 18.88 21.03 -6.47
N ARG A 122 20.20 20.92 -6.68
CA ARG A 122 21.11 22.06 -6.57
C ARG A 122 20.53 23.20 -7.41
N ARG A 123 20.33 24.37 -6.81
CA ARG A 123 19.90 25.57 -7.52
C ARG A 123 20.91 25.82 -8.65
N GLN A 124 20.54 25.52 -9.89
CA GLN A 124 21.19 26.14 -11.05
C GLN A 124 20.84 27.62 -10.95
N ARG A 125 21.76 28.39 -10.34
CA ARG A 125 21.83 29.81 -10.63
C ARG A 125 22.23 29.89 -12.09
N THR A 126 21.25 29.95 -12.97
CA THR A 126 21.50 30.36 -14.35
C THR A 126 21.92 31.81 -14.25
N PHE A 127 23.23 32.05 -14.23
CA PHE A 127 23.75 33.37 -14.56
C PHE A 127 23.40 33.58 -16.04
N PRO A 128 22.68 34.66 -16.41
CA PRO A 128 22.48 34.96 -17.83
C PRO A 128 23.85 35.33 -18.42
N ASP A 129 24.30 34.51 -19.37
CA ASP A 129 25.52 34.75 -20.12
C ASP A 129 25.40 36.04 -20.95
N ASN A 130 26.44 36.86 -20.82
CA ASN A 130 26.84 37.99 -21.66
C ASN A 130 26.30 37.96 -23.10
N ALA A 131 25.35 38.86 -23.40
CA ALA A 131 25.12 39.32 -24.76
C ALA A 131 26.03 40.53 -25.07
N HIS A 132 27.16 40.24 -25.71
CA HIS A 132 27.96 41.20 -26.45
C HIS A 132 27.16 41.66 -27.69
N ALA A 133 26.72 42.92 -27.77
CA ALA A 133 26.44 43.59 -29.04
C ALA A 133 26.41 45.13 -28.92
N ARG A 134 27.58 45.72 -29.17
CA ARG A 134 27.88 47.02 -29.82
C ARG A 134 26.72 48.00 -30.08
N THR A 135 26.87 49.25 -29.63
CA THR A 135 26.52 50.45 -30.43
C THR A 135 27.45 51.62 -30.08
N ASN A 136 27.77 52.39 -31.11
CA ASN A 136 28.91 53.28 -31.32
C ASN A 136 28.94 54.58 -30.50
N GLN A 137 30.18 54.99 -30.20
CA GLN A 137 30.76 56.34 -30.33
C GLN A 137 29.97 57.55 -29.81
N ARG A 138 30.56 58.23 -28.82
CA ARG A 138 30.83 59.68 -28.91
C ARG A 138 32.12 60.01 -28.16
N ARG A 139 33.17 60.35 -28.92
CA ARG A 139 34.29 61.12 -28.42
C ARG A 139 33.76 62.47 -27.95
N ALA A 140 33.89 62.77 -26.67
CA ALA A 140 34.00 64.14 -26.19
C ALA A 140 35.00 64.14 -25.03
N SER A 141 36.20 64.58 -25.37
CA SER A 141 37.24 65.00 -24.43
C SER A 141 36.67 65.98 -23.42
N LEU A 142 36.84 65.73 -22.12
CA LEU A 142 37.05 66.77 -21.11
C LEU A 142 37.81 66.17 -19.91
N ARG A 143 38.96 66.78 -19.66
CA ARG A 143 39.86 66.57 -18.52
C ARG A 143 39.12 66.86 -17.21
N GLY A 144 39.47 66.15 -16.13
CA GLY A 144 39.06 66.56 -14.79
C GLY A 144 39.20 65.48 -13.73
N ALA A 145 40.40 65.31 -13.21
CA ALA A 145 40.68 64.55 -12.00
C ALA A 145 39.97 65.19 -10.80
N HIS A 146 39.21 64.45 -9.99
CA HIS A 146 39.08 64.76 -8.56
C HIS A 146 38.84 63.49 -7.74
N ARG A 147 39.73 63.33 -6.75
CA ARG A 147 39.82 62.28 -5.74
C ARG A 147 38.48 62.13 -5.00
N CYS A 148 38.05 60.90 -4.75
CA CYS A 148 37.08 60.62 -3.68
C CYS A 148 37.83 59.93 -2.54
N GLN A 149 38.24 60.72 -1.55
CA GLN A 149 38.67 60.25 -0.23
C GLN A 149 37.45 60.25 0.71
N ARG A 150 37.52 59.38 1.73
CA ARG A 150 36.70 59.32 2.96
C ARG A 150 35.31 58.70 2.77
N GLN A 151 34.71 57.99 3.73
CA GLN A 151 35.09 57.40 5.02
C GLN A 151 33.78 56.79 5.52
N CYS A 152 33.66 55.46 5.61
CA CYS A 152 32.47 54.83 6.19
C CYS A 152 32.81 54.38 7.61
N VAL A 153 32.28 55.10 8.60
CA VAL A 153 32.33 54.79 10.03
C VAL A 153 30.90 54.56 10.50
N GLY A 154 30.70 53.55 11.34
CA GLY A 154 29.47 53.29 12.09
C GLY A 154 28.45 52.46 11.31
N GLY A 155 27.72 51.53 11.91
CA GLY A 155 27.55 51.17 13.30
C GLY A 155 26.55 50.00 13.34
N GLY A 156 26.69 49.14 14.35
CA GLY A 156 25.92 47.90 14.47
C GLY A 156 24.41 48.10 14.56
N HIS A 157 23.66 47.15 14.00
CA HIS A 157 22.23 47.01 14.25
C HIS A 157 21.99 45.65 14.93
N SER A 158 21.67 45.74 16.22
CA SER A 158 21.32 44.64 17.10
C SER A 158 20.02 43.95 16.67
N VAL A 159 20.02 42.62 16.73
CA VAL A 159 18.85 41.76 16.55
C VAL A 159 17.99 41.78 17.81
N ARG A 160 16.74 42.23 17.71
CA ARG A 160 15.66 41.90 18.66
C ARG A 160 14.38 41.63 17.87
N SER A 161 14.10 40.36 17.62
CA SER A 161 12.79 39.90 17.19
C SER A 161 12.08 39.35 18.43
N GLY A 162 11.15 40.14 18.99
CA GLY A 162 10.27 39.72 20.06
C GLY A 162 9.25 38.70 19.55
N TYR A 163 9.26 37.50 20.13
CA TYR A 163 8.12 36.60 20.05
C TYR A 163 7.09 37.06 21.09
N HIS A 164 5.95 37.60 20.63
CA HIS A 164 4.76 37.70 21.48
C HIS A 164 4.17 36.29 21.61
N ARG A 165 4.33 35.69 22.79
CA ARG A 165 3.61 34.48 23.21
C ARG A 165 2.26 34.93 23.76
N ALA A 166 1.18 34.57 23.07
CA ALA A 166 -0.17 34.70 23.62
C ALA A 166 -0.34 33.66 24.75
N GLU A 167 -0.43 34.15 25.98
CA GLU A 167 -0.83 33.37 27.15
C GLU A 167 -2.34 33.08 27.05
N ARG A 168 -2.70 31.80 26.93
CA ARG A 168 -4.08 31.35 27.13
C ARG A 168 -4.23 31.05 28.63
N SER A 169 -5.00 31.90 29.29
CA SER A 169 -5.52 31.73 30.63
C SER A 169 -6.37 30.46 30.76
N GLY A 170 -6.13 29.72 31.82
CA GLY A 170 -6.91 28.56 32.26
C GLY A 170 -6.52 28.25 33.69
N GLN A 171 -7.14 28.95 34.63
CA GLN A 171 -6.97 28.77 36.07
C GLN A 171 -7.77 27.53 36.53
N PRO A 172 -7.29 26.76 37.51
CA PRO A 172 -8.01 25.62 38.06
C PRO A 172 -8.95 26.10 39.18
N ASP A 173 -10.12 25.48 39.30
CA ASP A 173 -10.88 25.53 40.55
C ASP A 173 -11.23 24.12 41.02
N ASP A 174 -11.05 24.02 42.32
CA ASP A 174 -11.02 22.90 43.24
C ASP A 174 -12.43 22.54 43.74
N ARG A 175 -12.76 21.24 43.77
CA ARG A 175 -13.43 20.48 44.87
C ARG A 175 -13.97 19.13 44.41
#